data_AF-A0A3P7L1D5-F1
#
_entry.id   AF-A0A3P7L1D5-F1
#
_cell.length_a   1.000
_cell.length_b   1.000
_cell.length_c   1.000
_cell.angle_alpha   90.00
_cell.angle_beta   90.00
_cell.angle_gamma   90.00
#
_symmetry.space_group_name_H-M   'P 1'
#
loop_
_entity.id
_entity.type
_entity.pdbx_description
1 polymer ?
#
loop_
_entity_poly.entity_id
_entity_poly.type
_entity_poly.pdbx_seq_one_letter_code
_entity_poly.pdbx_strand_id
1 'polypeptide(L)'
;MTQIAILKFEAGGDIDGMLAARIGAVFMPHGLGHLLGLDVHDCGGYLGDATPRSNLPGLSSLRTTRTLRERMVITIEPGCYFIDTLLDAALNNPEQA
;
A
#
# COMPACT_ATOMS: atom_id res chain seq x y z
N MET A 1 23.11 15.15 8.32
CA MET A 1 23.44 13.96 9.13
C MET A 1 22.12 13.29 9.47
N THR A 2 21.68 12.37 8.63
CA THR A 2 20.48 11.57 8.87
C THR A 2 20.79 10.60 10.00
N GLN A 3 20.39 10.98 11.20
CA GLN A 3 20.22 10.03 12.27
C GLN A 3 19.21 9.01 11.72
N ILE A 4 19.64 7.76 11.49
CA ILE A 4 18.71 6.65 11.40
C ILE A 4 18.09 6.58 12.80
N ALA A 5 17.11 7.45 13.05
CA ALA A 5 16.25 7.35 14.18
C ALA A 5 15.63 5.96 14.02
N ILE A 6 15.76 5.14 15.05
CA ILE A 6 14.86 4.00 15.21
C ILE A 6 13.48 4.64 15.20
N LEU A 7 12.77 4.55 14.08
CA LEU A 7 11.41 5.02 13.96
C LEU A 7 10.61 4.17 14.93
N LYS A 8 10.33 4.73 16.11
CA LYS A 8 9.39 4.14 17.05
C LYS A 8 8.03 4.54 16.55
N PHE A 9 7.36 3.63 15.86
CA PHE A 9 5.92 3.67 15.75
C PHE A 9 5.40 2.88 16.96
N GLU A 10 4.82 3.56 17.93
CA GLU A 10 4.27 2.96 19.15
C GLU A 10 2.80 2.53 18.99
N ALA A 11 2.22 2.64 17.79
CA ALA A 11 0.88 2.16 17.43
C ALA A 11 0.63 0.69 17.85
N GLY A 12 0.20 0.50 19.11
CA GLY A 12 -0.10 -0.80 19.72
C GLY A 12 1.10 -1.70 20.05
N GLY A 13 2.34 -1.33 19.67
CA GLY A 13 3.57 -2.08 19.97
C GLY A 13 3.70 -3.47 19.34
N ASP A 14 2.65 -3.99 18.68
CA ASP A 14 2.62 -5.26 17.97
C ASP A 14 2.19 -5.09 16.50
N ILE A 15 2.29 -6.19 15.74
CA ILE A 15 2.01 -6.18 14.29
C ILE A 15 0.53 -5.85 14.03
N ASP A 16 -0.39 -6.33 14.86
CA ASP A 16 -1.82 -6.14 14.67
C ASP A 16 -2.22 -4.67 14.86
N GLY A 17 -1.62 -4.00 15.85
CA GLY A 17 -1.73 -2.56 16.05
C GLY A 17 -1.22 -1.77 14.85
N MET A 18 -0.04 -2.11 14.33
CA MET A 18 0.52 -1.46 13.14
C MET A 18 -0.33 -1.67 11.88
N LEU A 19 -0.94 -2.85 11.71
CA LEU A 19 -1.85 -3.15 10.61
C LEU A 19 -3.15 -2.36 10.72
N ALA A 20 -3.72 -2.28 11.92
CA ALA A 20 -4.93 -1.49 12.20
C ALA A 20 -4.69 0.01 11.93
N ALA A 21 -3.53 0.54 12.34
CA ALA A 21 -3.09 1.92 12.09
C ALA A 21 -2.59 2.16 10.64
N ARG A 22 -2.59 1.14 9.78
CA ARG A 22 -2.19 1.21 8.36
C ARG A 22 -0.74 1.69 8.15
N ILE A 23 0.17 1.41 9.08
CA ILE A 23 1.60 1.83 9.01
C ILE A 23 2.27 1.34 7.71
N GLY A 24 1.89 0.16 7.21
CA GLY A 24 2.42 -0.36 5.95
C GLY A 24 2.22 0.57 4.74
N ALA A 25 1.16 1.40 4.73
CA ALA A 25 0.93 2.36 3.65
C ALA A 25 1.88 3.56 3.68
N VAL A 26 2.53 3.83 4.82
CA VAL A 26 3.60 4.84 4.93
C VAL A 26 4.83 4.39 4.15
N PHE A 27 5.15 3.09 4.24
CA PHE A 27 6.32 2.50 3.61
C PHE A 27 6.07 1.96 2.19
N MET A 28 4.81 1.66 1.85
CA MET A 28 4.39 1.24 0.51
C MET A 28 3.12 2.00 0.12
N PRO A 29 3.25 3.26 -0.37
CA PRO A 29 2.09 4.10 -0.65
C PRO A 29 1.36 3.72 -1.96
N HIS A 30 1.97 2.88 -2.79
CA HIS A 30 1.37 2.38 -4.04
C HIS A 30 0.72 0.99 -3.87
N GLY A 31 -0.06 0.57 -4.87
CA GLY A 31 -0.64 -0.77 -4.91
C GLY A 31 0.44 -1.85 -5.10
N LEU A 32 0.13 -3.08 -4.70
CA LEU A 32 1.05 -4.22 -4.80
C LEU A 32 1.40 -4.61 -6.25
N GLY A 33 0.54 -4.27 -7.20
CA GLY A 33 0.71 -4.60 -8.60
C GLY A 33 -0.53 -4.33 -9.43
N HIS A 34 -0.48 -4.75 -10.69
CA HIS A 34 -1.50 -4.47 -11.68
C HIS A 34 -1.51 -5.48 -12.83
N LEU A 35 -2.62 -5.54 -13.55
CA LEU A 35 -2.69 -6.32 -14.78
C LEU A 35 -1.67 -5.79 -15.79
N LEU A 36 -1.01 -6.70 -16.51
CA LEU A 36 0.02 -6.39 -17.50
C LEU A 36 -0.32 -7.09 -18.82
N GLY A 37 -0.24 -6.38 -19.93
CA GLY A 37 -0.60 -6.91 -21.24
C GLY A 37 -0.03 -6.06 -22.37
N LEU A 38 -0.91 -5.59 -23.27
CA LEU A 38 -0.50 -4.64 -24.32
C LEU A 38 -0.08 -3.30 -23.71
N ASP A 39 -0.80 -2.85 -22.68
CA ASP A 39 -0.42 -1.72 -21.85
C ASP A 39 0.31 -2.18 -20.60
N VAL A 40 1.22 -1.33 -20.08
CA VAL A 40 1.89 -1.59 -18.79
C VAL A 40 0.84 -1.73 -17.70
N HIS A 41 -0.02 -0.73 -17.53
CA HIS A 41 -1.22 -0.82 -16.68
C HIS A 41 -2.40 -1.29 -17.52
N ASP A 42 -2.53 -2.60 -17.73
CA ASP A 42 -3.55 -3.16 -18.61
C ASP A 42 -4.98 -2.87 -18.13
N CYS A 43 -5.91 -2.85 -19.08
CA CYS A 43 -7.30 -2.47 -18.87
C CYS A 43 -8.09 -3.51 -18.04
N GLY A 44 -9.32 -3.14 -17.65
CA GLY A 44 -10.26 -4.09 -17.05
C GLY A 44 -10.01 -4.46 -15.58
N GLY A 45 -9.09 -3.77 -14.89
CA GLY A 45 -8.80 -3.99 -13.47
C GLY A 45 -9.96 -3.73 -12.51
N TYR A 46 -10.98 -2.96 -12.94
CA TYR A 46 -12.17 -2.59 -12.16
C TYR A 46 -13.50 -2.96 -12.86
N LEU A 47 -13.48 -3.96 -13.73
CA LEU A 47 -14.66 -4.47 -14.42
C LEU A 47 -15.05 -5.86 -13.89
N GLY A 48 -16.28 -6.30 -14.17
CA GLY A 48 -16.75 -7.64 -13.85
C GLY A 48 -16.97 -7.85 -12.35
N ASP A 49 -16.23 -8.78 -11.76
CA ASP A 49 -16.30 -9.15 -10.34
C ASP A 49 -15.44 -8.27 -9.41
N ALA A 50 -14.85 -7.20 -9.95
CA ALA A 50 -14.09 -6.23 -9.18
C ALA A 50 -14.95 -5.61 -8.06
N THR A 51 -14.40 -5.56 -6.86
CA THR A 51 -15.01 -4.76 -5.78
C THR A 51 -14.68 -3.27 -5.97
N PRO A 52 -15.49 -2.35 -5.41
CA PRO A 52 -15.17 -0.93 -5.43
C PRO A 52 -13.78 -0.64 -4.86
N ARG A 53 -13.09 0.35 -5.44
CA ARG A 53 -11.78 0.79 -4.94
C ARG A 53 -11.90 1.20 -3.47
N SER A 54 -10.99 0.70 -2.65
CA SER A 54 -10.92 1.05 -1.22
C SER A 54 -10.53 2.52 -1.06
N ASN A 55 -11.04 3.16 -0.02
CA ASN A 55 -10.58 4.49 0.40
C ASN A 55 -9.46 4.42 1.44
N LEU A 56 -9.02 3.22 1.83
CA LEU A 56 -7.96 3.04 2.83
C LEU A 56 -6.57 3.36 2.24
N PRO A 57 -5.65 4.00 3.00
CA PRO A 57 -4.29 4.30 2.55
C PRO A 57 -3.57 3.06 1.99
N GLY A 58 -2.89 3.19 0.85
CA GLY A 58 -2.22 2.09 0.15
C GLY A 58 -3.17 1.22 -0.70
N LEU A 59 -4.31 0.77 -0.14
CA LEU A 59 -5.31 -0.01 -0.90
C LEU A 59 -6.05 0.84 -1.94
N SER A 60 -6.19 2.14 -1.70
CA SER A 60 -6.72 3.10 -2.68
C SER A 60 -5.85 3.23 -3.94
N SER A 61 -4.58 2.82 -3.86
CA SER A 61 -3.63 2.82 -4.96
C SER A 61 -3.57 1.49 -5.74
N LEU A 62 -4.36 0.48 -5.36
CA LEU A 62 -4.47 -0.75 -6.15
C LEU A 62 -4.97 -0.43 -7.57
N ARG A 63 -4.51 -1.20 -8.56
CA ARG A 63 -4.96 -1.06 -9.95
C ARG A 63 -5.93 -2.15 -10.39
N THR A 64 -6.16 -3.15 -9.54
CA THR A 64 -7.23 -4.11 -9.70
C THR A 64 -7.70 -4.64 -8.35
N THR A 65 -8.98 -4.98 -8.28
CA THR A 65 -9.63 -5.66 -7.14
C THR A 65 -10.32 -6.94 -7.57
N ARG A 66 -9.98 -7.45 -8.77
CA ARG A 66 -10.58 -8.65 -9.34
C ARG A 66 -10.04 -9.91 -8.68
N THR A 67 -10.87 -10.94 -8.66
CA THR A 67 -10.42 -12.29 -8.33
C THR A 67 -9.45 -12.77 -9.42
N LEU A 68 -8.26 -13.23 -9.02
CA LEU A 68 -7.30 -13.78 -9.99
C LEU A 68 -7.89 -15.01 -10.67
N ARG A 69 -7.73 -15.08 -12.00
CA ARG A 69 -8.17 -16.21 -12.83
C ARG A 69 -7.03 -16.69 -13.69
N GLU A 70 -7.13 -17.94 -14.14
CA GLU A 70 -6.17 -18.51 -15.09
C GLU A 70 -5.98 -17.57 -16.30
N ARG A 71 -4.75 -17.49 -16.80
CA ARG A 71 -4.34 -16.66 -17.95
C ARG A 71 -4.36 -15.15 -17.73
N MET A 72 -4.69 -14.66 -16.53
CA MET A 72 -4.35 -13.28 -16.16
C MET A 72 -2.83 -13.16 -15.96
N VAL A 73 -2.27 -12.04 -16.41
CA VAL A 73 -0.88 -11.66 -16.15
C VAL A 73 -0.89 -10.45 -15.23
N ILE A 74 -0.15 -10.52 -14.12
CA ILE A 74 -0.13 -9.51 -13.08
C ILE A 74 1.30 -9.25 -12.61
N THR A 75 1.61 -7.98 -12.32
CA THR A 75 2.87 -7.61 -11.66
C THR A 75 2.80 -7.88 -10.15
N ILE A 76 3.93 -8.22 -9.55
CA ILE A 76 4.10 -8.29 -8.09
C ILE A 76 5.29 -7.40 -7.75
N GLU A 77 5.01 -6.22 -7.21
CA GLU A 77 5.97 -5.14 -7.03
C GLU A 77 5.92 -4.59 -5.60
N PRO A 78 6.22 -5.41 -4.57
CA PRO A 78 6.32 -4.89 -3.21
C PRO A 78 7.46 -3.87 -3.11
N GLY A 79 7.21 -2.80 -2.36
CA GLY A 79 8.19 -1.74 -2.10
C GLY A 79 8.27 -1.41 -0.62
N CYS A 80 9.42 -0.91 -0.19
CA CYS A 80 9.61 -0.35 1.14
C CYS A 80 10.47 0.91 1.00
N TYR A 81 9.85 2.07 1.21
CA TYR A 81 10.46 3.37 0.99
C TYR A 81 10.43 4.18 2.27
N PHE A 82 11.47 4.98 2.47
CA PHE A 82 11.55 5.97 3.54
C PHE A 82 11.34 7.35 2.90
N ILE A 83 10.08 7.75 2.81
CA ILE A 83 9.66 9.00 2.15
C ILE A 83 9.42 10.04 3.25
N ASP A 84 10.30 11.04 3.34
CA ASP A 84 10.31 12.04 4.43
C ASP A 84 8.93 12.63 4.71
N THR A 85 8.20 13.05 3.66
CA THR A 85 6.87 13.66 3.83
C THR A 85 5.81 12.70 4.38
N LEU A 86 5.92 11.40 4.10
CA LEU A 86 5.01 10.39 4.64
C LEU A 86 5.41 10.00 6.07
N LEU A 87 6.71 9.91 6.35
CA LEU A 87 7.24 9.64 7.67
C LEU A 87 6.90 10.77 8.65
N ASP A 88 7.11 12.02 8.25
CA ASP A 88 6.77 13.19 9.06
C ASP A 88 5.26 13.25 9.32
N ALA A 89 4.43 12.95 8.33
CA ALA A 89 2.97 12.90 8.52
C ALA A 89 2.56 11.80 9.52
N ALA A 90 3.18 10.62 9.45
CA ALA A 90 2.89 9.51 10.36
C ALA A 90 3.38 9.80 11.79
N LEU A 91 4.59 10.36 11.95
CA LEU A 91 5.14 10.73 13.27
C LEU A 91 4.35 11.86 13.96
N ASN A 92 3.66 12.70 13.19
CA ASN A 92 2.77 13.74 13.72
C ASN A 92 1.33 13.26 13.94
N ASN A 93 1.01 12.00 13.64
CA ASN A 93 -0.31 11.41 13.85
C ASN A 93 -0.30 10.48 15.08
N PRO A 94 -0.99 10.82 16.19
CA PRO A 94 -0.98 10.02 17.41
C PRO A 94 -1.48 8.57 17.26
N GLU A 95 -2.26 8.26 16.23
CA GLU A 95 -2.71 6.88 15.96
C GLU A 95 -1.64 6.04 15.27
N GLN A 96 -0.62 6.68 14.71
CA GLN A 96 0.45 6.03 13.95
C GLN A 96 1.81 6.15 14.64
N ALA A 97 2.04 7.24 15.38
CA ALA A 97 3.26 7.52 16.13
C ALA A 97 3.53 6.49 17.24
#